data_AF-A0A7K2M3L1-F1
#
_entry.id   AF-A0A7K2M3L1-F1
#
_cell.length_a   1.000
_cell.length_b   1.000
_cell.length_c   1.000
_cell.angle_alpha   90.00
_cell.angle_beta   90.00
_cell.angle_gamma   90.00
#
_symmetry.space_group_name_H-M   'P 1'
#
loop_
_entity.id
_entity.type
_entity.pdbx_description
1 polymer ?
#
loop_
_entity_poly.entity_id
_entity_poly.type
_entity_poly.pdbx_seq_one_letter_code
_entity_poly.pdbx_strand_id
1 'polypeptide(L)'
;MTAWRLELGRHDWPALRCGCGRSGAHLAESFRRLLAARSARETAGHTLENHLEVQSMLFEVAPHAVPVMLAALAEDLHDCVRRHFLGMLEYLVTGESHRSEAEAGRPDLAEECVAAAREGIVTLYAEAASGDAGAVFDILEFVDEDEDRLEFYRSALAADRPQAT
;
A
#
# COMPACT_ATOMS: atom_id res chain seq x y z
N MET A 1 17.06 -12.87 4.47
CA MET A 1 16.81 -11.75 3.56
C MET A 1 15.31 -11.76 3.29
N THR A 2 14.59 -10.67 3.55
CA THR A 2 13.11 -10.61 3.50
C THR A 2 12.63 -10.14 2.13
N ALA A 3 11.40 -10.48 1.75
CA ALA A 3 10.87 -10.18 0.41
C ALA A 3 10.78 -8.67 0.18
N TRP A 4 10.25 -7.93 1.15
CA TRP A 4 10.16 -6.48 1.08
C TRP A 4 11.52 -5.77 0.93
N ARG A 5 12.62 -6.36 1.42
CA ARG A 5 13.97 -5.77 1.25
C ARG A 5 14.47 -5.89 -0.17
N LEU A 6 14.13 -6.99 -0.85
CA LEU A 6 14.46 -7.20 -2.25
C LEU A 6 13.66 -6.25 -3.13
N GLU A 7 12.35 -6.15 -2.89
CA GLU A 7 11.48 -5.18 -3.56
C GLU A 7 11.98 -3.75 -3.33
N LEU A 8 12.27 -3.37 -2.08
CA LEU A 8 12.77 -2.03 -1.79
C LEU A 8 14.10 -1.72 -2.50
N GLY A 9 14.95 -2.72 -2.71
CA GLY A 9 16.27 -2.57 -3.32
C GLY A 9 16.27 -2.54 -4.85
N ARG A 10 15.17 -2.94 -5.52
CA ARG A 10 15.13 -3.02 -6.99
C ARG A 10 14.77 -1.70 -7.67
N HIS A 11 14.27 -0.72 -6.92
CA HIS A 11 13.82 0.56 -7.46
C HIS A 11 14.91 1.64 -7.37
N ASP A 12 15.05 2.45 -8.42
CA ASP A 12 15.93 3.62 -8.45
C ASP A 12 15.26 4.83 -7.78
N TRP A 13 15.08 4.76 -6.46
CA TRP A 13 14.40 5.81 -5.68
C TRP A 13 14.95 7.23 -5.89
N PRO A 14 16.26 7.46 -6.03
CA PRO A 14 16.80 8.80 -6.33
C PRO A 14 16.32 9.42 -7.65
N ALA A 15 15.92 8.61 -8.63
CA ALA A 15 15.39 9.11 -9.91
C ALA A 15 13.91 9.50 -9.84
N LEU A 16 13.19 9.06 -8.82
CA LEU A 16 11.74 9.25 -8.69
C LEU A 16 11.40 10.54 -7.95
N ARG A 17 10.34 11.22 -8.38
CA ARG A 17 9.78 12.41 -7.72
C ARG A 17 8.95 12.04 -6.49
N CYS A 18 9.14 12.79 -5.41
CA CYS A 18 8.43 12.58 -4.15
C CYS A 18 7.54 13.78 -3.79
N GLY A 19 6.41 13.52 -3.14
CA GLY A 19 5.45 14.54 -2.69
C GLY A 19 6.03 15.61 -1.78
N CYS A 20 7.14 15.33 -1.10
CA CYS A 20 7.82 16.31 -0.27
C CYS A 20 8.71 17.30 -1.06
N GLY A 21 8.66 17.26 -2.40
CA GLY A 21 9.44 18.14 -3.28
C GLY A 21 10.93 17.79 -3.43
N ARG A 22 11.37 16.64 -2.90
CA ARG A 22 12.71 16.09 -3.10
C ARG A 22 12.64 14.84 -3.98
N SER A 23 13.78 14.20 -4.25
CA SER A 23 13.77 12.85 -4.82
C SER A 23 13.28 11.81 -3.80
N GLY A 24 12.89 10.64 -4.29
CA GLY A 24 12.47 9.49 -3.49
C GLY A 24 13.59 8.82 -2.69
N ALA A 25 14.85 9.27 -2.80
CA ALA A 25 16.02 8.62 -2.20
C ALA A 25 15.88 8.30 -0.70
N HIS A 26 15.15 9.13 0.07
CA HIS A 26 14.95 8.91 1.50
C HIS A 26 13.91 7.83 1.84
N LEU A 27 13.06 7.42 0.89
CA LEU A 27 11.98 6.46 1.14
C LEU A 27 12.49 5.10 1.58
N ALA A 28 13.65 4.67 1.06
CA ALA A 28 14.26 3.42 1.49
C ALA A 28 14.56 3.39 3.00
N GLU A 29 14.95 4.52 3.58
CA GLU A 29 15.12 4.60 5.03
C GLU A 29 13.78 4.68 5.77
N SER A 30 12.81 5.44 5.27
CA SER A 30 11.46 5.49 5.85
C SER A 30 10.82 4.10 5.94
N PHE A 31 10.87 3.31 4.87
CA PHE A 31 10.40 1.92 4.87
C PHE A 31 11.13 1.06 5.90
N ARG A 32 12.46 1.13 5.97
CA ARG A 32 13.25 0.36 6.95
C ARG A 32 12.88 0.71 8.38
N ARG A 33 12.64 1.98 8.68
CA ARG A 33 12.23 2.45 10.01
C ARG A 33 10.84 1.96 10.37
N LEU A 34 9.88 2.11 9.47
CA LEU A 34 8.52 1.60 9.63
C LEU A 34 8.53 0.09 9.88
N LEU A 35 9.27 -0.67 9.06
CA LEU A 35 9.31 -2.13 9.14
C LEU A 35 10.14 -2.69 10.29
N ALA A 36 11.02 -1.87 10.88
CA ALA A 36 11.75 -2.22 12.10
C ALA A 36 10.96 -1.88 13.38
N ALA A 37 9.91 -1.05 13.28
CA ALA A 37 9.16 -0.58 14.43
C ALA A 37 8.41 -1.72 15.13
N ARG A 38 8.50 -1.74 16.45
CA ARG A 38 7.81 -2.64 17.37
C ARG A 38 6.77 -1.92 18.23
N SER A 39 6.53 -0.64 17.95
CA SER A 39 5.48 0.15 18.58
C SER A 39 5.09 1.35 17.71
N ALA A 40 3.90 1.89 17.93
CA ALA A 40 3.44 3.13 17.26
C ALA A 40 4.32 4.35 17.60
N ARG A 41 5.03 4.32 18.74
CA ARG A 41 5.97 5.40 19.09
C ARG A 41 7.21 5.38 18.21
N GLU A 42 7.67 4.21 17.81
CA GLU A 42 8.85 4.05 16.95
C GLU A 42 8.58 4.41 15.49
N THR A 43 7.31 4.41 15.07
CA THR A 43 6.89 4.92 13.75
C THR A 43 6.75 6.45 13.72
N ALA A 44 6.80 7.14 14.87
CA ALA A 44 6.58 8.58 14.92
C ALA A 44 7.65 9.34 14.09
N GLY A 45 7.19 10.19 13.17
CA GLY A 45 8.06 10.93 12.24
C GLY A 45 8.54 10.12 11.04
N HIS A 46 8.16 8.85 10.93
CA HIS A 46 8.37 8.01 9.77
C HIS A 46 7.02 7.69 9.16
N THR A 47 6.60 8.46 8.16
CA THR A 47 5.35 8.25 7.42
C THR A 47 5.62 8.17 5.93
N LEU A 48 4.68 7.61 5.19
CA LEU A 48 4.62 7.61 3.73
C LEU A 48 3.66 8.69 3.19
N GLU A 49 2.80 9.22 4.05
CA GLU A 49 1.98 10.41 3.80
C GLU A 49 2.89 11.62 3.50
N ASN A 50 2.45 12.53 2.63
CA ASN A 50 3.24 13.64 2.09
C ASN A 50 4.48 13.22 1.29
N HIS A 51 4.62 11.91 1.00
CA HIS A 51 5.67 11.37 0.15
C HIS A 51 5.11 10.64 -1.05
N LEU A 52 4.23 9.66 -0.81
CA LEU A 52 3.56 8.89 -1.87
C LEU A 52 2.33 9.62 -2.38
N GLU A 53 1.61 10.28 -1.47
CA GLU A 53 0.45 11.11 -1.78
C GLU A 53 0.42 12.37 -0.90
N VAL A 54 -0.34 13.37 -1.35
CA VAL A 54 -0.81 14.50 -0.53
C VAL A 54 -2.29 14.67 -0.78
N GLN A 55 -3.14 14.38 0.21
CA GLN A 55 -4.60 14.46 0.08
C GLN A 55 -5.13 13.59 -1.08
N SER A 56 -4.64 12.35 -1.17
CA SER A 56 -4.93 11.40 -2.26
C SER A 56 -4.38 11.79 -3.63
N MET A 57 -3.60 12.87 -3.73
CA MET A 57 -2.89 13.23 -4.96
C MET A 57 -1.53 12.53 -5.00
N LEU A 58 -1.38 11.59 -5.93
CA LEU A 58 -0.27 10.66 -6.03
C LEU A 58 0.97 11.30 -6.66
N PHE A 59 2.15 10.87 -6.21
CA PHE A 59 3.45 11.24 -6.76
C PHE A 59 4.14 10.04 -7.40
N GLU A 60 5.14 10.30 -8.25
CA GLU A 60 5.82 9.28 -9.06
C GLU A 60 6.32 8.06 -8.26
N VAL A 61 6.70 8.25 -7.01
CA VAL A 61 7.13 7.18 -6.09
C VAL A 61 6.02 6.19 -5.69
N ALA A 62 4.73 6.53 -5.85
CA ALA A 62 3.61 5.74 -5.34
C ALA A 62 3.52 4.32 -5.93
N PRO A 63 3.52 4.11 -7.27
CA PRO A 63 3.44 2.76 -7.83
C PRO A 63 4.61 1.87 -7.41
N HIS A 64 5.78 2.45 -7.17
CA HIS A 64 6.98 1.73 -6.71
C HIS A 64 6.90 1.31 -5.24
N ALA A 65 6.09 1.99 -4.43
CA ALA A 65 5.89 1.66 -3.02
C ALA A 65 4.90 0.51 -2.81
N VAL A 66 3.94 0.34 -3.72
CA VAL A 66 2.91 -0.72 -3.68
C VAL A 66 3.50 -2.13 -3.49
N PRO A 67 4.44 -2.62 -4.34
CA PRO A 67 4.98 -3.96 -4.20
C PRO A 67 5.80 -4.14 -2.92
N VAL A 68 6.44 -3.08 -2.40
CA VAL A 68 7.15 -3.13 -1.12
C VAL A 68 6.17 -3.35 0.03
N MET A 69 5.04 -2.64 0.04
CA MET A 69 4.00 -2.78 1.06
C MET A 69 3.35 -4.17 1.01
N LEU A 70 3.01 -4.66 -0.19
CA LEU A 70 2.48 -6.02 -0.37
C LEU A 70 3.45 -7.10 0.10
N ALA A 71 4.72 -7.01 -0.28
CA ALA A 71 5.74 -7.96 0.16
C ALA A 71 5.95 -7.93 1.68
N ALA A 72 5.75 -6.78 2.32
CA ALA A 72 5.83 -6.65 3.76
C ALA A 72 4.58 -7.20 4.48
N LEU A 73 3.38 -6.99 3.94
CA LEU A 73 2.13 -7.51 4.51
C LEU A 73 2.11 -9.04 4.57
N ALA A 74 2.80 -9.70 3.63
CA ALA A 74 3.02 -11.15 3.63
C ALA A 74 3.94 -11.65 4.77
N GLU A 75 4.53 -10.75 5.57
CA GLU A 75 5.39 -11.08 6.72
C GLU A 75 4.72 -10.70 8.06
N ASP A 76 5.39 -11.04 9.16
CA ASP A 76 4.97 -10.65 10.51
C ASP A 76 5.27 -9.17 10.77
N LEU A 77 4.22 -8.35 10.79
CA LEU A 77 4.27 -6.93 11.03
C LEU A 77 3.57 -6.57 12.34
N HIS A 78 4.11 -5.57 13.04
CA HIS A 78 3.40 -4.96 14.15
C HIS A 78 2.10 -4.29 13.64
N ASP A 79 0.98 -4.44 14.36
CA ASP A 79 -0.36 -4.02 13.94
C ASP A 79 -0.46 -2.56 13.48
N CYS A 80 0.31 -1.66 14.08
CA CYS A 80 0.34 -0.25 13.67
C CYS A 80 0.94 -0.05 12.27
N VAL A 81 1.95 -0.85 11.91
CA VAL A 81 2.61 -0.80 10.59
C VAL A 81 1.71 -1.45 9.56
N ARG A 82 1.10 -2.60 9.90
CA ARG A 82 0.12 -3.29 9.05
C ARG A 82 -1.04 -2.35 8.67
N ARG A 83 -1.68 -1.70 9.66
CA ARG A 83 -2.75 -0.73 9.42
C ARG A 83 -2.30 0.48 8.61
N HIS A 84 -1.10 1.00 8.88
CA HIS A 84 -0.56 2.11 8.08
C HIS A 84 -0.40 1.71 6.61
N PHE A 85 0.10 0.51 6.33
CA PHE A 85 0.29 0.04 4.95
C PHE A 85 -1.02 -0.21 4.22
N LEU A 86 -2.01 -0.81 4.90
CA LEU A 86 -3.34 -0.98 4.30
C LEU A 86 -4.00 0.37 3.99
N GLY A 87 -3.97 1.32 4.92
CA GLY A 87 -4.50 2.67 4.65
C GLY A 87 -3.74 3.41 3.55
N MET A 88 -2.41 3.25 3.48
CA MET A 88 -1.65 3.80 2.35
C MET A 88 -2.06 3.15 1.03
N LEU A 89 -2.16 1.81 0.96
CA LEU A 89 -2.60 1.11 -0.24
C LEU A 89 -3.98 1.58 -0.71
N GLU A 90 -4.93 1.78 0.22
CA GLU A 90 -6.25 2.37 -0.08
C GLU A 90 -6.12 3.73 -0.77
N TYR A 91 -5.33 4.66 -0.23
CA TYR A 91 -5.08 5.94 -0.89
C TYR A 91 -4.43 5.80 -2.26
N LEU A 92 -3.52 4.83 -2.43
CA LEU A 92 -2.80 4.65 -3.69
C LEU A 92 -3.68 4.09 -4.81
N VAL A 93 -4.65 3.23 -4.49
CA VAL A 93 -5.55 2.63 -5.49
C VAL A 93 -6.79 3.47 -5.78
N THR A 94 -7.15 4.39 -4.88
CA THR A 94 -8.30 5.29 -5.02
C THR A 94 -7.94 6.72 -5.39
N GLY A 95 -6.65 7.07 -5.30
CA GLY A 95 -6.15 8.42 -5.56
C GLY A 95 -6.08 8.78 -7.05
N GLU A 96 -5.54 9.96 -7.32
CA GLU A 96 -5.33 10.48 -8.67
C GLU A 96 -3.93 11.09 -8.78
N SER A 97 -3.33 11.11 -9.97
CA SER A 97 -2.02 11.75 -10.15
C SER A 97 -2.06 13.22 -9.75
N HIS A 98 -1.11 13.65 -8.93
CA HIS A 98 -0.96 15.07 -8.61
C HIS A 98 -0.76 15.88 -9.91
N ARG A 99 -1.33 17.10 -9.96
CA ARG A 99 -1.28 17.95 -11.16
C ARG A 99 0.13 18.11 -11.73
N SER A 100 1.14 18.26 -10.87
CA SER A 100 2.54 18.40 -11.29
C SER A 100 3.13 17.12 -11.90
N GLU A 101 2.58 15.95 -11.62
CA GLU A 101 2.96 14.68 -12.25
C GLU A 101 2.30 14.57 -13.62
N ALA A 102 1.02 14.92 -13.73
CA ALA A 102 0.32 15.00 -15.01
C ALA A 102 1.02 15.97 -15.98
N GLU A 103 1.40 17.17 -15.51
CA GLU A 103 2.18 18.15 -16.29
C GLU A 103 3.57 17.62 -16.70
N ALA A 104 4.10 16.64 -15.98
CA ALA A 104 5.36 15.98 -16.29
C ALA A 104 5.19 14.68 -17.10
N GLY A 105 3.99 14.40 -17.61
CA GLY A 105 3.71 13.24 -18.45
C GLY A 105 3.41 11.95 -17.69
N ARG A 106 3.03 12.03 -16.41
CA ARG A 106 2.59 10.91 -15.57
C ARG A 106 1.15 11.11 -15.07
N PRO A 107 0.13 11.09 -15.96
CA PRO A 107 -1.26 11.30 -15.56
C PRO A 107 -1.93 10.07 -14.92
N ASP A 108 -1.37 8.87 -15.09
CA ASP A 108 -2.07 7.61 -14.80
C ASP A 108 -1.48 6.83 -13.60
N LEU A 109 -0.92 7.53 -12.61
CA LEU A 109 -0.28 6.89 -11.44
C LEU A 109 -1.25 6.00 -10.64
N ALA A 110 -2.54 6.32 -10.61
CA ALA A 110 -3.54 5.50 -9.95
C ALA A 110 -3.70 4.14 -10.63
N GLU A 111 -3.74 4.12 -11.97
CA GLU A 111 -3.79 2.89 -12.76
C GLU A 111 -2.51 2.05 -12.56
N GLU A 112 -1.34 2.70 -12.50
CA GLU A 112 -0.07 2.03 -12.19
C GLU A 112 -0.08 1.42 -10.78
N CYS A 113 -0.64 2.10 -9.79
CA CYS A 113 -0.81 1.59 -8.42
C CYS A 113 -1.76 0.39 -8.37
N VAL A 114 -2.92 0.46 -9.05
CA VAL A 114 -3.89 -0.63 -9.15
C VAL A 114 -3.26 -1.86 -9.81
N ALA A 115 -2.54 -1.68 -10.92
CA ALA A 115 -1.84 -2.75 -11.60
C ALA A 115 -0.80 -3.42 -10.68
N ALA A 116 0.01 -2.62 -9.97
CA ALA A 116 0.98 -3.14 -9.02
C ALA A 116 0.33 -3.86 -7.83
N ALA A 117 -0.82 -3.36 -7.34
CA ALA A 117 -1.55 -3.98 -6.24
C ALA A 117 -2.13 -5.35 -6.65
N ARG A 118 -2.57 -5.45 -7.90
CA ARG A 118 -3.12 -6.68 -8.49
C ARG A 118 -2.09 -7.81 -8.55
N GLU A 119 -0.82 -7.50 -8.75
CA GLU A 119 0.26 -8.50 -8.70
C GLU A 119 0.35 -9.19 -7.31
N GLY A 120 -0.05 -8.50 -6.24
CA GLY A 120 -0.07 -9.02 -4.87
C GLY A 120 -1.45 -9.40 -4.35
N ILE A 121 -2.42 -9.66 -5.22
CA ILE A 121 -3.83 -9.83 -4.84
C ILE A 121 -4.09 -10.93 -3.81
N VAL A 122 -3.32 -12.03 -3.87
CA VAL A 122 -3.43 -13.13 -2.89
C VAL A 122 -3.06 -12.65 -1.48
N THR A 123 -2.09 -11.75 -1.36
CA THR A 123 -1.73 -11.15 -0.07
C THR A 123 -2.88 -10.30 0.47
N LEU A 124 -3.55 -9.51 -0.37
CA LEU A 124 -4.71 -8.74 0.06
C LEU A 124 -5.83 -9.65 0.57
N TYR A 125 -6.17 -10.74 -0.14
CA TYR A 125 -7.16 -11.69 0.38
C TYR A 125 -6.73 -12.38 1.68
N ALA A 126 -5.43 -12.64 1.87
CA ALA A 126 -4.91 -13.15 3.14
C ALA A 126 -5.03 -12.14 4.29
N GLU A 127 -4.82 -10.85 4.01
CA GLU A 127 -5.08 -9.77 4.98
C GLU A 127 -6.56 -9.67 5.33
N ALA A 128 -7.46 -9.79 4.35
CA ALA A 128 -8.90 -9.77 4.58
C ALA A 128 -9.32 -10.93 5.49
N ALA A 129 -8.76 -12.11 5.29
CA ALA A 129 -9.09 -13.30 6.07
C ALA A 129 -8.54 -13.28 7.51
N SER A 130 -7.42 -12.60 7.75
CA SER A 130 -6.73 -12.61 9.05
C SER A 130 -6.90 -11.32 9.86
N GLY A 131 -7.33 -10.23 9.23
CA GLY A 131 -7.40 -8.90 9.82
C GLY A 131 -8.77 -8.23 9.70
N ASP A 132 -8.75 -6.91 9.46
CA ASP A 132 -9.97 -6.14 9.23
C ASP A 132 -10.43 -6.28 7.79
N ALA A 133 -11.26 -7.30 7.56
CA ALA A 133 -11.81 -7.60 6.24
C ALA A 133 -12.47 -6.39 5.55
N GLY A 134 -13.11 -5.48 6.31
CA GLY A 134 -13.81 -4.32 5.73
C GLY A 134 -12.86 -3.41 4.98
N ALA A 135 -11.82 -2.91 5.68
CA ALA A 135 -10.82 -2.02 5.10
C ALA A 135 -10.07 -2.64 3.91
N VAL A 136 -9.85 -3.97 3.93
CA VAL A 136 -9.19 -4.65 2.81
C VAL A 136 -10.12 -4.81 1.61
N PHE A 137 -11.43 -5.00 1.83
CA PHE A 137 -12.38 -5.04 0.74
C PHE A 137 -12.53 -3.68 0.04
N ASP A 138 -12.41 -2.57 0.75
CA ASP A 138 -12.38 -1.24 0.15
C ASP A 138 -11.21 -1.10 -0.86
N ILE A 139 -10.07 -1.75 -0.60
CA ILE A 139 -8.95 -1.83 -1.55
C ILE A 139 -9.27 -2.78 -2.71
N LEU A 140 -9.78 -3.98 -2.40
CA LEU A 140 -10.04 -5.02 -3.39
C LEU A 140 -11.10 -4.62 -4.41
N GLU A 141 -12.06 -3.75 -4.06
CA GLU A 141 -13.06 -3.21 -5.00
C GLU A 141 -12.42 -2.44 -6.18
N PHE A 142 -11.24 -1.84 -5.99
CA PHE A 142 -10.52 -1.15 -7.06
C PHE A 142 -9.48 -2.03 -7.75
N VAL A 143 -8.99 -3.07 -7.05
CA VAL A 143 -7.85 -3.88 -7.50
C VAL A 143 -8.29 -5.16 -8.22
N ASP A 144 -9.32 -5.84 -7.71
CA ASP A 144 -9.79 -7.10 -8.26
C ASP A 144 -10.82 -6.90 -9.37
N GLU A 145 -10.49 -7.36 -10.57
CA GLU A 145 -11.43 -7.38 -11.71
C GLU A 145 -12.30 -8.65 -11.72
N ASP A 146 -12.00 -9.64 -10.86
CA ASP A 146 -12.77 -10.86 -10.69
C ASP A 146 -13.85 -10.65 -9.60
N GLU A 147 -15.00 -10.13 -10.03
CA GLU A 147 -16.15 -9.85 -9.15
C GLU A 147 -16.64 -11.12 -8.43
N ASP A 148 -16.57 -12.29 -9.08
CA ASP A 148 -17.01 -13.57 -8.51
C ASP A 148 -16.08 -13.99 -7.35
N ARG A 149 -14.76 -13.82 -7.50
CA ARG A 149 -13.81 -14.06 -6.42
C ARG A 149 -14.03 -13.10 -5.26
N LEU A 150 -14.23 -11.81 -5.54
CA LEU A 150 -14.45 -10.79 -4.53
C LEU A 150 -15.69 -11.13 -3.68
N GLU A 151 -16.80 -11.41 -4.34
CA GLU A 151 -18.06 -11.75 -3.66
C GLU A 151 -17.95 -13.08 -2.90
N PHE A 152 -17.25 -14.07 -3.44
CA PHE A 152 -17.00 -15.33 -2.73
C PHE A 152 -16.27 -15.11 -1.40
N TYR A 153 -15.17 -14.36 -1.39
CA TYR A 153 -14.43 -14.07 -0.16
C TYR A 153 -15.24 -13.22 0.82
N ARG A 154 -15.97 -12.23 0.32
CA ARG A 154 -16.85 -11.37 1.14
C ARG A 154 -17.92 -12.18 1.86
N SER A 155 -18.61 -13.04 1.12
CA SER A 155 -19.64 -13.94 1.66
C SER A 155 -19.05 -14.96 2.65
N ALA A 156 -17.90 -15.57 2.32
CA ALA A 156 -17.26 -16.57 3.17
C ALA A 156 -16.81 -15.99 4.52
N LEU A 157 -16.17 -14.82 4.53
CA LEU A 157 -15.68 -14.18 5.75
C LEU A 157 -16.80 -13.56 6.61
N ALA A 158 -17.89 -13.10 5.98
CA ALA A 158 -19.07 -12.65 6.71
C ALA A 158 -19.75 -13.81 7.47
N ALA A 159 -19.77 -15.01 6.89
CA ALA A 159 -20.34 -16.20 7.51
C ALA A 159 -19.51 -16.75 8.69
N ASP A 160 -18.19 -16.54 8.67
CA ASP A 160 -17.26 -17.03 9.70
C ASP A 160 -17.17 -16.10 10.93
N ARG A 161 -17.67 -14.85 10.83
CA ARG A 161 -17.72 -13.94 11.98
C ARG A 161 -18.66 -14.52 13.05
N PRO A 162 -18.19 -14.82 14.27
CA PRO A 162 -19.06 -15.27 15.35
C PRO A 162 -20.10 -14.18 15.63
N GLN A 163 -21.37 -14.59 15.72
CA GLN A 163 -22.44 -13.69 16.18
C GLN A 163 -22.03 -13.17 17.56
N ALA A 164 -21.81 -11.86 17.66
CA ALA A 164 -21.58 -11.20 18.94
C ALA A 164 -22.84 -11.40 19.80
N THR A 165 -22.77 -12.32 20.76
CA THR A 165 -23.72 -12.47 21.87
C THR A 165 -23.51 -11.39 22.90
#